data_AF-B0DZ13-F1
#
_entry.id   AF-B0DZ13-F1
#
_cell.length_a   1.000
_cell.length_b   1.000
_cell.length_c   1.000
_cell.angle_alpha   90.00
_cell.angle_beta   90.00
_cell.angle_gamma   90.00
#
_symmetry.space_group_name_H-M   'P 1'
#
loop_
_entity.id
_entity.type
_entity.pdbx_description
1 polymer ?
#
loop_
_entity_poly.entity_id
_entity_poly.type
_entity_poly.pdbx_seq_one_letter_code
_entity_poly.pdbx_strand_id
1 'polypeptide(L)'
;MSGPSSIHSGVAKSIAYRSLNTIESFELSMVIPFDELNAIPEIFTELEALSDAPNLREISISLNLQPQHRFPPGVLFALDKLLTGPGFRQLDRVEFHVSTYGPEGHQFREAMEKIFEEEFLGLSQSPLRNFRNSVTIQGSGLGLAGGDFDGDNVFVYMYDDLE
;
A
#
# COMPACT_ATOMS: atom_id res chain seq x y z
N MET A 1 -6.47 15.92 17.55
CA MET A 1 -5.03 15.85 17.85
C MET A 1 -4.44 14.92 16.80
N SER A 2 -3.82 15.47 15.78
CA SER A 2 -3.28 14.72 14.65
C SER A 2 -1.86 14.28 15.03
N GLY A 3 -1.67 12.98 15.21
CA GLY A 3 -0.34 12.40 15.36
C GLY A 3 0.49 12.63 14.09
N PRO A 4 1.83 12.59 14.17
CA PRO A 4 2.68 12.80 13.01
C PRO A 4 2.48 11.65 12.00
N SER A 5 1.82 11.93 10.87
CA SER A 5 1.86 11.07 9.69
C SER A 5 3.13 11.38 8.89
N SER A 6 3.84 10.34 8.46
CA SER A 6 5.08 10.48 7.72
C SER A 6 5.08 9.53 6.54
N ILE A 7 4.97 10.10 5.34
CA ILE A 7 5.06 9.39 4.07
C ILE A 7 6.54 9.13 3.81
N HIS A 8 6.96 7.87 3.75
CA HIS A 8 8.37 7.49 3.59
C HIS A 8 8.56 6.51 2.42
N SER A 9 9.49 6.85 1.52
CA SER A 9 10.02 5.97 0.49
C SER A 9 11.25 5.25 1.05
N GLY A 10 11.16 3.93 1.24
CA GLY A 10 12.24 3.04 1.70
C GLY A 10 12.48 3.04 3.21
N VAL A 11 12.16 1.94 3.90
CA VAL A 11 12.00 1.90 5.35
C VAL A 11 13.24 1.35 6.07
N ALA A 12 14.14 0.68 5.36
CA ALA A 12 15.48 0.34 5.85
C ALA A 12 16.29 1.59 6.25
N LYS A 13 16.00 2.74 5.62
CA LYS A 13 16.54 4.06 6.04
C LYS A 13 15.75 4.72 7.16
N SER A 14 14.51 4.30 7.45
CA SER A 14 13.61 4.87 8.45
C SER A 14 13.71 4.17 9.82
N ILE A 15 13.79 2.84 9.85
CA ILE A 15 13.94 2.04 11.09
C ILE A 15 15.29 2.31 11.75
N ALA A 16 16.35 2.55 10.97
CA ALA A 16 17.66 2.90 11.53
C ALA A 16 17.67 4.21 12.34
N TYR A 17 16.69 5.11 12.11
CA TYR A 17 16.63 6.43 12.77
C TYR A 17 15.64 6.49 13.95
N ARG A 18 14.74 5.51 14.11
CA ARG A 18 13.73 5.49 15.17
C ARG A 18 13.79 4.19 15.95
N SER A 19 13.67 4.28 17.27
CA SER A 19 13.49 3.09 18.10
C SER A 19 12.19 2.40 17.69
N LEU A 20 12.25 1.09 17.38
CA LEU A 20 11.10 0.25 17.06
C LEU A 20 9.98 0.36 18.12
N ASN A 21 10.36 0.64 19.36
CA ASN A 21 9.44 0.86 20.48
C ASN A 21 8.57 2.12 20.36
N THR A 22 8.80 2.99 19.38
CA THR A 22 8.05 4.25 19.20
C THR A 22 7.13 4.25 17.98
N ILE A 23 7.17 3.17 17.19
CA ILE A 23 6.39 3.07 15.96
C ILE A 23 5.02 2.51 16.30
N GLU A 24 3.98 3.33 16.12
CA GLU A 24 2.57 2.95 16.32
C GLU A 24 1.84 2.72 14.99
N SER A 25 2.25 3.42 13.94
CA SER A 25 1.72 3.29 12.59
C SER A 25 2.84 3.25 11.56
N PHE A 26 2.55 2.55 10.47
CA PHE A 26 3.45 2.39 9.35
C PHE A 26 2.71 2.61 8.03
N GLU A 27 3.25 3.48 7.18
CA GLU A 27 2.71 3.76 5.86
C GLU A 27 3.81 3.53 4.82
N LEU A 28 3.54 2.65 3.86
CA LEU A 28 4.39 2.38 2.72
C LEU A 28 3.66 2.78 1.45
N SER A 29 4.26 3.69 0.69
CA SER A 29 3.77 4.08 -0.64
C SER A 29 4.88 3.89 -1.66
N MET A 30 4.63 3.08 -2.69
CA MET A 30 5.65 2.70 -3.67
C MET A 30 5.06 2.65 -5.08
N VAL A 31 5.85 3.09 -6.07
CA VAL A 31 5.58 2.86 -7.48
C VAL A 31 6.44 1.68 -7.92
N ILE A 32 5.83 0.64 -8.50
CA ILE A 32 6.54 -0.54 -9.02
C ILE A 32 6.67 -0.39 -10.55
N PRO A 33 7.84 0.01 -11.07
CA PRO A 33 8.06 0.14 -12.52
C PRO A 33 8.19 -1.23 -13.22
N PHE A 34 8.18 -1.21 -14.56
CA PHE A 34 8.16 -2.39 -15.44
C PHE A 34 9.21 -3.48 -15.13
N ASP A 35 10.39 -3.09 -14.64
CA ASP A 35 11.57 -3.97 -14.58
C ASP A 35 12.02 -4.34 -13.15
N GLU A 36 11.34 -3.84 -12.11
CA GLU A 36 11.78 -4.03 -10.73
C GLU A 36 11.12 -5.24 -10.06
N LEU A 37 11.71 -6.41 -10.34
CA LEU A 37 11.43 -7.69 -9.67
C LEU A 37 11.66 -7.69 -8.14
N ASN A 38 12.26 -6.63 -7.57
CA ASN A 38 12.71 -6.60 -6.17
C ASN A 38 11.75 -5.90 -5.20
N ALA A 39 10.76 -5.15 -5.69
CA ALA A 39 9.84 -4.38 -4.84
C ALA A 39 9.06 -5.26 -3.85
N ILE A 40 8.62 -6.45 -4.29
CA ILE A 40 7.88 -7.38 -3.43
C ILE A 40 8.77 -7.95 -2.31
N PRO A 41 9.95 -8.55 -2.58
CA PRO A 41 10.89 -8.95 -1.52
C PRO A 41 11.24 -7.84 -0.52
N GLU A 42 11.37 -6.61 -0.99
CA GLU A 42 11.62 -5.45 -0.12
C GLU A 42 10.46 -5.20 0.84
N ILE A 43 9.20 -5.20 0.36
CA ILE A 43 8.02 -5.07 1.22
C ILE A 43 8.02 -6.14 2.32
N PHE A 44 8.31 -7.39 1.98
CA PHE A 44 8.39 -8.47 2.97
C PHE A 44 9.50 -8.24 4.00
N THR A 45 10.69 -7.86 3.54
CA THR A 45 11.84 -7.59 4.42
C THR A 45 11.53 -6.47 5.42
N GLU A 46 10.87 -5.40 4.97
CA GLU A 46 10.49 -4.27 5.82
C GLU A 46 9.44 -4.67 6.86
N LEU A 47 8.43 -5.45 6.45
CA LEU A 47 7.40 -5.95 7.37
C LEU A 47 8.00 -6.94 8.38
N GLU A 48 8.92 -7.80 7.97
CA GLU A 48 9.63 -8.68 8.90
C GLU A 48 10.40 -7.89 9.97
N ALA A 49 11.08 -6.80 9.59
CA ALA A 49 11.74 -5.92 10.55
C ALA A 49 10.75 -5.22 11.52
N LEU A 50 9.56 -4.86 11.03
CA LEU A 50 8.50 -4.27 11.84
C LEU A 50 7.80 -5.26 12.77
N SER A 51 7.99 -6.56 12.57
CA SER A 51 7.44 -7.58 13.47
C SER A 51 8.01 -7.50 14.90
N ASP A 52 9.16 -6.83 15.06
CA ASP A 52 9.79 -6.53 16.35
C ASP A 52 9.33 -5.19 16.96
N ALA A 53 8.44 -4.44 16.31
CA ALA A 53 7.89 -3.18 16.85
C ALA A 53 6.71 -3.47 17.79
N PRO A 54 6.89 -3.38 19.13
CA PRO A 54 5.89 -3.85 20.08
C PRO A 54 4.64 -2.98 20.18
N ASN A 55 4.70 -1.73 19.66
CA ASN A 55 3.61 -0.77 19.72
C ASN A 55 2.92 -0.57 18.38
N LEU A 56 3.32 -1.31 17.33
CA LEU A 56 2.76 -1.18 16.01
C LEU A 56 1.32 -1.70 15.98
N ARG A 57 0.42 -0.83 15.53
CA ARG A 57 -1.03 -1.05 15.46
C ARG A 57 -1.57 -0.94 14.05
N GLU A 58 -1.08 0.04 13.30
CA GLU A 58 -1.60 0.32 11.96
C GLU A 58 -0.53 0.09 10.87
N ILE A 59 -0.92 -0.61 9.80
CA ILE A 59 -0.11 -0.74 8.58
C ILE A 59 -0.97 -0.32 7.39
N SER A 60 -0.45 0.59 6.57
CA SER A 60 -1.04 0.95 5.28
C SER A 60 -0.01 0.76 4.18
N ILE A 61 -0.37 -0.01 3.14
CA ILE A 61 0.48 -0.30 1.99
C ILE A 61 -0.27 0.17 0.74
N SER A 62 0.32 1.12 0.02
CA SER A 62 -0.20 1.66 -1.23
C SER A 62 0.79 1.40 -2.36
N LEU A 63 0.39 0.59 -3.34
CA LEU A 63 1.23 0.21 -4.47
C LEU A 63 0.67 0.78 -5.78
N ASN A 64 1.50 1.48 -6.52
CA ASN A 64 1.18 1.96 -7.85
C ASN A 64 1.81 1.03 -8.87
N LEU A 65 0.96 0.27 -9.56
CA LEU A 65 1.32 -0.83 -10.44
C LEU A 65 1.05 -0.47 -11.88
N GLN A 66 1.78 -1.10 -12.80
CA GLN A 66 1.46 -1.05 -14.21
C GLN A 66 0.19 -1.88 -14.53
N PRO A 67 -0.57 -1.55 -15.58
CA PRO A 67 -1.82 -2.25 -15.93
C PRO A 67 -1.66 -3.76 -16.15
N GLN A 68 -0.52 -4.16 -16.69
CA GLN A 68 -0.18 -5.56 -16.96
C GLN A 68 0.50 -6.26 -15.79
N HIS A 69 0.82 -5.56 -14.69
CA HIS A 69 1.42 -6.19 -13.52
C HIS A 69 0.46 -7.22 -12.93
N ARG A 70 0.99 -8.39 -12.57
CA ARG A 70 0.26 -9.42 -11.85
C ARG A 70 1.13 -9.89 -10.70
N PHE A 71 0.55 -9.95 -9.50
CA PHE A 71 1.23 -10.58 -8.38
C PHE A 71 1.49 -12.05 -8.72
N PRO A 72 2.71 -12.57 -8.45
CA PRO A 72 2.94 -14.00 -8.51
C PRO A 72 1.96 -14.72 -7.57
N PRO A 73 1.41 -15.89 -7.97
CA PRO A 73 0.47 -16.62 -7.13
C PRO A 73 1.02 -16.90 -5.72
N GLY A 74 0.20 -16.64 -4.71
CA GLY A 74 0.52 -16.87 -3.30
C GLY A 74 1.33 -15.78 -2.61
N VAL A 75 1.71 -14.70 -3.33
CA VAL A 75 2.45 -13.59 -2.74
C VAL A 75 1.58 -12.81 -1.74
N LEU A 76 0.33 -12.49 -2.08
CA LEU A 76 -0.54 -11.78 -1.15
C LEU A 76 -0.99 -12.70 -0.03
N PHE A 77 -1.08 -14.01 -0.28
CA PHE A 77 -1.32 -15.00 0.77
C PHE A 77 -0.14 -15.09 1.76
N ALA A 78 1.10 -15.00 1.29
CA ALA A 78 2.26 -14.93 2.16
C ALA A 78 2.25 -13.64 3.00
N LEU A 79 1.84 -12.51 2.41
CA LEU A 79 1.68 -11.23 3.09
C LEU A 79 0.57 -11.32 4.17
N ASP A 80 -0.57 -11.92 3.83
CA ASP A 80 -1.67 -12.20 4.75
C ASP A 80 -1.21 -13.02 5.96
N LYS A 81 -0.45 -14.09 5.74
CA LYS A 81 0.12 -14.92 6.82
C LYS A 81 1.11 -14.16 7.70
N LEU A 82 1.93 -13.31 7.10
CA LEU A 82 2.88 -12.49 7.84
C LEU A 82 2.12 -11.56 8.81
N LEU A 83 1.16 -10.79 8.28
CA LEU A 83 0.42 -9.78 9.03
C LEU A 83 -0.60 -10.36 10.03
N THR A 84 -1.06 -11.58 9.81
CA THR A 84 -1.87 -12.31 10.80
C THR A 84 -1.03 -13.06 11.84
N GLY A 85 0.27 -13.19 11.60
CA GLY A 85 1.21 -13.96 12.39
C GLY A 85 1.54 -13.38 13.78
N PRO A 86 2.35 -14.12 14.56
CA PRO A 86 2.63 -13.78 15.96
C PRO A 86 3.50 -12.53 16.14
N GLY A 87 4.17 -12.03 15.11
CA GLY A 87 4.90 -10.76 15.14
C GLY A 87 3.97 -9.55 15.17
N PHE A 88 2.74 -9.69 14.66
CA PHE A 88 1.77 -8.61 14.52
C PHE A 88 0.54 -8.84 15.42
N ARG A 89 0.77 -9.20 16.69
CA ARG A 89 -0.31 -9.48 17.65
C ARG A 89 -1.12 -8.26 18.03
N GLN A 90 -0.50 -7.08 18.06
CA GLN A 90 -1.15 -5.82 18.43
C GLN A 90 -1.67 -5.05 17.21
N LEU A 91 -1.40 -5.55 16.01
CA LEU A 91 -1.85 -4.95 14.77
C LEU A 91 -3.38 -4.98 14.73
N ASP A 92 -4.01 -3.81 14.70
CA ASP A 92 -5.46 -3.63 14.74
C ASP A 92 -6.03 -3.13 13.41
N ARG A 93 -5.22 -2.47 12.57
CA ARG A 93 -5.63 -1.97 11.26
C ARG A 93 -4.62 -2.31 10.18
N VAL A 94 -5.13 -2.85 9.07
CA VAL A 94 -4.35 -3.14 7.87
C VAL A 94 -5.07 -2.58 6.65
N GLU A 95 -4.37 -1.77 5.88
CA GLU A 95 -4.88 -1.21 4.64
C GLU A 95 -3.97 -1.60 3.48
N PHE A 96 -4.56 -2.13 2.41
CA PHE A 96 -3.84 -2.54 1.20
C PHE A 96 -4.49 -1.96 -0.05
N HIS A 97 -3.85 -0.96 -0.63
CA HIS A 97 -4.35 -0.21 -1.76
C HIS A 97 -3.46 -0.45 -2.97
N VAL A 98 -4.07 -0.76 -4.10
CA VAL A 98 -3.35 -0.80 -5.38
C VAL A 98 -3.96 0.20 -6.35
N SER A 99 -3.11 0.86 -7.11
CA SER A 99 -3.53 1.76 -8.18
C SER A 99 -2.84 1.42 -9.49
N THR A 100 -3.48 1.76 -10.61
CA THR A 100 -2.86 1.72 -11.94
C THR A 100 -3.25 2.96 -12.73
N TYR A 101 -2.56 3.22 -13.84
CA TYR A 101 -2.93 4.24 -14.83
C TYR A 101 -3.30 3.63 -16.17
N GLY A 102 -4.04 4.36 -17.00
CA GLY A 102 -4.19 4.04 -18.42
C GLY A 102 -5.46 3.26 -18.79
N PRO A 103 -5.67 3.06 -20.10
CA PRO A 103 -6.96 2.62 -20.65
C PRO A 103 -7.34 1.17 -20.30
N GLU A 104 -6.37 0.35 -19.92
CA GLU A 104 -6.57 -1.05 -19.52
C GLU A 104 -6.98 -1.20 -18.04
N GLY A 105 -7.21 -0.09 -17.33
CA GLY A 105 -7.48 -0.08 -15.90
C GLY A 105 -8.64 -0.96 -15.45
N HIS A 106 -9.68 -1.14 -16.27
CA HIS A 106 -10.82 -2.01 -15.92
C HIS A 106 -10.41 -3.49 -15.78
N GLN A 107 -9.63 -4.01 -16.73
CA GLN A 107 -9.15 -5.40 -16.67
C GLN A 107 -8.16 -5.60 -15.53
N PHE A 108 -7.31 -4.61 -15.26
CA PHE A 108 -6.44 -4.61 -14.09
C PHE A 108 -7.27 -4.68 -12.79
N ARG A 109 -8.31 -3.85 -12.69
CA ARG A 109 -9.17 -3.80 -11.50
C ARG A 109 -9.83 -5.15 -11.23
N GLU A 110 -10.50 -5.72 -12.22
CA GLU A 110 -11.16 -7.03 -12.07
C GLU A 110 -10.14 -8.12 -11.68
N ALA A 111 -8.96 -8.12 -12.30
CA ALA A 111 -7.91 -9.08 -11.98
C ALA A 111 -7.40 -8.94 -10.53
N MET A 112 -7.18 -7.71 -10.06
CA MET A 112 -6.69 -7.45 -8.71
C MET A 112 -7.74 -7.72 -7.64
N GLU A 113 -8.99 -7.29 -7.85
CA GLU A 113 -10.09 -7.55 -6.92
C GLU A 113 -10.27 -9.07 -6.72
N LYS A 114 -10.21 -9.84 -7.81
CA LYS A 114 -10.27 -11.30 -7.73
C LYS A 114 -9.12 -11.90 -6.91
N ILE A 115 -7.88 -11.45 -7.13
CA ILE A 115 -6.72 -11.95 -6.36
C ILE A 115 -6.87 -11.58 -4.88
N PHE A 116 -7.41 -10.41 -4.55
CA PHE A 116 -7.62 -10.00 -3.15
C PHE A 116 -8.61 -10.92 -2.44
N GLU A 117 -9.71 -11.29 -3.10
CA GLU A 117 -10.68 -12.25 -2.56
C GLU A 117 -10.07 -13.63 -2.33
N GLU A 118 -9.18 -14.07 -3.22
CA GLU A 118 -8.58 -15.41 -3.17
C GLU A 118 -7.42 -15.51 -2.16
N GLU A 119 -6.64 -14.45 -1.97
CA GLU A 119 -5.38 -14.51 -1.22
C GLU A 119 -5.40 -13.82 0.16
N PHE A 120 -6.23 -12.79 0.38
CA PHE A 120 -6.35 -12.14 1.70
C PHE A 120 -7.39 -12.83 2.59
N LEU A 121 -7.20 -14.12 2.88
CA LEU A 121 -8.16 -14.91 3.64
C LEU A 121 -8.10 -14.62 5.15
N GLY A 122 -6.90 -14.58 5.73
CA GLY A 122 -6.72 -14.43 7.18
C GLY A 122 -7.12 -13.04 7.67
N LEU A 123 -6.67 -12.00 6.97
CA LEU A 123 -6.97 -10.61 7.30
C LEU A 123 -8.46 -10.30 7.14
N SER A 124 -9.09 -10.75 6.05
CA SER A 124 -10.52 -10.52 5.80
C SER A 124 -11.44 -11.24 6.79
N GLN A 125 -10.98 -12.37 7.36
CA GLN A 125 -11.74 -13.15 8.34
C GLN A 125 -11.35 -12.84 9.79
N SER A 126 -10.34 -12.01 10.02
CA SER A 126 -9.80 -11.75 11.34
C SER A 126 -10.77 -10.92 12.18
N PRO A 127 -11.25 -11.41 13.33
CA PRO A 127 -12.11 -10.62 14.22
C PRO A 127 -11.34 -9.56 15.01
N LEU A 128 -10.00 -9.64 15.01
CA LEU A 128 -9.12 -8.77 15.79
C LEU A 128 -8.59 -7.59 14.96
N ARG A 129 -8.78 -7.60 13.64
CA ARG A 129 -8.11 -6.68 12.72
C ARG A 129 -9.13 -6.06 11.77
N ASN A 130 -9.09 -4.75 11.64
CA ASN A 130 -9.80 -4.02 10.61
C ASN A 130 -8.97 -4.08 9.33
N PHE A 131 -9.36 -4.94 8.40
CA PHE A 131 -8.72 -5.04 7.09
C PHE A 131 -9.53 -4.27 6.05
N ARG A 132 -8.85 -3.42 5.28
CA ARG A 132 -9.41 -2.74 4.11
C ARG A 132 -8.49 -2.95 2.93
N ASN A 133 -9.08 -3.20 1.77
CA ASN A 133 -8.35 -3.18 0.52
C ASN A 133 -9.12 -2.37 -0.52
N SER A 134 -8.39 -1.84 -1.51
CA SER A 134 -9.04 -1.23 -2.67
C SER A 134 -8.16 -1.27 -3.91
N VAL A 135 -8.83 -1.21 -5.06
CA VAL A 135 -8.18 -1.08 -6.37
C VAL A 135 -8.68 0.20 -7.02
N THR A 136 -7.76 1.08 -7.41
CA THR A 136 -8.08 2.37 -8.05
C THR A 136 -7.46 2.48 -9.43
N ILE A 137 -8.17 3.14 -10.35
CA ILE A 137 -7.67 3.45 -11.69
C ILE A 137 -7.49 4.96 -11.73
N GLN A 138 -6.25 5.40 -11.79
CA GLN A 138 -5.93 6.81 -11.92
C GLN A 138 -6.05 7.20 -13.40
N GLY A 139 -7.00 8.07 -13.71
CA GLY A 139 -7.21 8.56 -15.07
C GLY A 139 -5.96 9.27 -15.60
N SER A 140 -5.57 8.98 -16.84
CA SER A 140 -4.61 9.80 -17.57
C SER A 140 -5.13 11.23 -17.64
N GLY A 141 -4.42 12.18 -17.03
CA GLY A 141 -4.78 13.59 -16.93
C GLY A 141 -4.78 14.36 -18.25
N LEU A 142 -5.58 13.94 -19.23
CA LEU A 142 -5.95 14.73 -20.41
C LEU A 142 -7.41 14.43 -20.78
N GLY A 143 -8.31 15.27 -20.26
CA GLY A 143 -9.76 15.24 -20.48
C GLY A 143 -10.47 14.47 -19.36
N LEU A 144 -11.15 15.09 -18.40
CA LEU A 144 -12.07 16.22 -18.54
C LEU A 144 -12.04 17.03 -17.23
N ALA A 145 -12.00 18.35 -17.37
CA ALA A 145 -12.61 19.24 -16.39
C ALA A 145 -14.09 18.84 -16.29
N GLY A 146 -14.40 18.05 -15.29
CA GLY A 146 -15.70 17.46 -15.04
C GLY A 146 -15.66 16.85 -13.66
N GLY A 147 -15.36 17.69 -12.68
CA GLY A 147 -15.43 17.28 -11.30
C GLY A 147 -16.86 16.96 -10.90
N ASP A 148 -16.98 16.01 -10.01
CA ASP A 148 -17.95 16.01 -8.92
C ASP A 148 -17.20 15.68 -7.62
N PHE A 149 -16.28 16.59 -7.29
CA PHE A 149 -15.67 16.66 -5.96
C PHE A 149 -16.74 17.13 -4.96
N ASP A 150 -17.14 16.23 -4.07
CA ASP A 150 -17.75 16.52 -2.78
C ASP A 150 -16.76 17.16 -1.78
N GLY A 151 -15.58 17.60 -2.23
CA GLY A 151 -14.80 18.60 -1.49
C GLY A 151 -13.28 18.58 -1.60
N ASP A 152 -12.64 17.93 -2.58
CA ASP A 152 -11.17 17.95 -2.60
C ASP A 152 -10.58 19.20 -3.27
N ASN A 153 -9.67 19.85 -2.54
CA ASN A 153 -8.78 20.88 -3.04
C ASN A 153 -7.81 20.26 -4.06
N VAL A 154 -7.95 20.66 -5.32
CA VAL A 154 -7.02 20.33 -6.39
C VAL A 154 -5.73 21.13 -6.21
N PHE A 155 -4.63 20.45 -5.83
CA PHE A 155 -3.30 21.02 -5.89
C PHE A 155 -2.69 20.72 -7.27
N VAL A 156 -2.63 21.75 -8.13
CA VAL A 156 -1.89 21.71 -9.39
C VAL A 156 -0.45 22.13 -9.10
N TYR A 157 0.51 21.23 -9.30
CA TYR A 157 1.92 21.62 -9.40
C TYR A 157 2.20 22.05 -10.84
N MET A 158 2.45 23.35 -11.04
CA MET A 158 3.12 23.84 -12.24
C MET A 158 4.61 23.52 -12.10
N TYR A 159 5.18 22.80 -13.07
CA TYR A 159 6.62 22.78 -13.24
C TYR A 159 7.02 24.14 -13.84
N ASP A 160 7.84 24.91 -13.11
CA ASP A 160 8.63 25.99 -13.71
C ASP A 160 9.72 25.32 -14.57
N ASP A 161 9.63 25.52 -15.89
CA ASP A 161 10.73 25.22 -16.79
C ASP A 161 11.91 26.14 -16.43
N LEU A 162 12.99 25.54 -15.92
CA LEU A 162 14.30 26.18 -15.81
C LEU A 162 15.16 25.73 -16.99
N GLU A 163 15.22 26.56 -18.02
CA GLU A 163 16.42 26.80 -18.84
C GLU A 163 16.71 28.30 -18.91
#